data_AF-A0A0P7AE72-F1
#
_entry.id   AF-A0A0P7AE72-F1
#
_cell.length_a   1.000
_cell.length_b   1.000
_cell.length_c   1.000
_cell.angle_alpha   90.00
_cell.angle_beta   90.00
_cell.angle_gamma   90.00
#
_symmetry.space_group_name_H-M   'P 1'
#
loop_
_entity.id
_entity.type
_entity.pdbx_description
1 polymer ?
#
loop_
_entity_poly.entity_id
_entity_poly.type
_entity_poly.pdbx_seq_one_letter_code
_entity_poly.pdbx_strand_id
1 'polypeptide(L)'
;MLLLALACKTEPKKTPVPLQENAPEILTELPEGSQIPEGMVWVPGGEFQQGAVAQDTHAMAHEKPPHQVIIDGFFMDVHPVTNKAFGKFVSETGYVTIAEREINWEEMKTQLPPNTPKPHDSILQPGSLVFKKTKSSVPNLYDYSQWWEWRIGANWKHPNGPGSSIEGKEDYPVVHIAYEDALAYCKWAGKRLPTEAEWEYAARGNSGNVIYFWGDDTNQLKDFANTWEGEFPVENTMADGYELRAPVKQFPKNGFGLYGMAGNVWEWTSDWYSTKYYKELWNNGTTKNPEGPKATYNPTNPYGKEKVIKGGSFLCSESYCASYRISARMATSTDSSQEHLGFRAVMDIPDPD
;
A
#
# COMPACT_ATOMS: atom_id res chain seq x y z
N MET A 1 32.25 80.10 5.74
CA MET A 1 31.10 79.19 5.54
C MET A 1 31.66 77.91 4.94
N LEU A 2 31.68 76.84 5.72
CA LEU A 2 32.44 75.60 5.49
C LEU A 2 31.72 74.73 4.43
N LEU A 3 32.38 74.38 3.33
CA LEU A 3 31.87 73.41 2.35
C LEU A 3 32.11 71.99 2.89
N LEU A 4 31.03 71.26 3.22
CA LEU A 4 31.06 69.82 3.43
C LEU A 4 30.73 69.11 2.12
N ALA A 5 31.67 68.32 1.60
CA ALA A 5 31.45 67.37 0.53
C ALA A 5 30.91 66.05 1.10
N LEU A 6 29.70 65.64 0.71
CA LEU A 6 29.21 64.28 0.93
C LEU A 6 29.71 63.38 -0.21
N ALA A 7 30.61 62.45 0.11
CA ALA A 7 30.97 61.35 -0.77
C ALA A 7 30.05 60.15 -0.48
N CYS A 8 29.16 59.82 -1.42
CA CYS A 8 28.43 58.54 -1.41
C CYS A 8 29.41 57.40 -1.69
N LYS A 9 29.62 56.49 -0.72
CA LYS A 9 30.26 55.21 -0.96
C LYS A 9 29.29 54.31 -1.73
N THR A 10 29.62 53.95 -2.96
CA THR A 10 28.96 52.89 -3.70
C THR A 10 29.46 51.54 -3.19
N GLU A 11 28.56 50.70 -2.68
CA GLU A 11 28.89 49.31 -2.38
C GLU A 11 29.17 48.54 -3.69
N PRO A 12 30.16 47.64 -3.71
CA PRO A 12 30.42 46.83 -4.89
C PRO A 12 29.24 45.89 -5.15
N LYS A 13 28.68 45.96 -6.36
CA LYS A 13 27.70 44.99 -6.86
C LYS A 13 28.28 43.59 -6.72
N LYS A 14 27.69 42.77 -5.86
CA LYS A 14 27.94 41.32 -5.84
C LYS A 14 27.49 40.78 -7.19
N THR A 15 28.43 40.29 -7.98
CA THR A 15 28.16 39.50 -9.18
C THR A 15 27.36 38.26 -8.74
N PRO A 16 26.24 37.91 -9.40
CA PRO A 16 25.55 36.66 -9.10
C PRO A 16 26.51 35.51 -9.34
N VAL A 17 26.75 34.70 -8.31
CA VAL A 17 27.37 33.39 -8.46
C VAL A 17 26.38 32.56 -9.28
N PRO A 18 26.79 31.92 -10.40
CA PRO A 18 25.91 31.03 -11.13
C PRO A 18 25.46 29.91 -10.19
N LEU A 19 24.15 29.76 -10.01
CA LEU A 19 23.57 28.59 -9.34
C LEU A 19 23.93 27.38 -10.19
N GLN A 20 24.84 26.56 -9.68
CA GLN A 20 25.07 25.23 -10.21
C GLN A 20 23.95 24.33 -9.67
N GLU A 21 22.76 24.43 -10.28
CA GLU A 21 21.67 23.46 -10.09
C GLU A 21 22.00 22.21 -10.92
N ASN A 22 22.83 21.32 -10.37
CA ASN A 22 22.78 19.94 -10.85
C ASN A 22 21.52 19.34 -10.22
N ALA A 23 20.42 19.33 -10.97
CA ALA A 23 19.25 18.54 -10.62
C ALA A 23 19.70 17.09 -10.33
N PRO A 24 19.13 16.41 -9.32
CA PRO A 24 19.51 15.04 -9.02
C PRO A 24 19.29 14.18 -10.26
N GLU A 25 20.29 13.38 -10.63
CA GLU A 25 20.17 12.41 -11.72
C GLU A 25 19.06 11.42 -11.38
N ILE A 26 18.05 11.29 -12.26
CA ILE A 26 16.91 10.38 -12.09
C ILE A 26 17.06 9.24 -13.09
N LEU A 27 16.91 8.01 -12.62
CA LEU A 27 16.95 6.84 -13.49
C LEU A 27 15.63 6.68 -14.27
N THR A 28 15.49 7.38 -15.40
CA THR A 28 14.24 7.40 -16.18
C THR A 28 14.19 6.31 -17.24
N GLU A 29 15.33 5.95 -17.83
CA GLU A 29 15.45 4.93 -18.86
C GLU A 29 15.99 3.63 -18.27
N LEU A 30 15.54 2.50 -18.83
CA LEU A 30 16.11 1.20 -18.50
C LEU A 30 17.57 1.17 -19.01
N PRO A 31 18.59 0.93 -18.15
CA PRO A 31 19.97 0.91 -18.58
C PRO A 31 20.24 -0.07 -19.71
N GLU A 32 21.13 0.31 -20.62
CA GLU A 32 21.51 -0.54 -21.75
C GLU A 32 22.01 -1.91 -21.27
N GLY A 33 21.48 -2.98 -21.87
CA GLY A 33 21.82 -4.36 -21.49
C GLY A 33 20.99 -4.94 -20.33
N SER A 34 20.18 -4.14 -19.63
CA SER A 34 19.26 -4.65 -18.61
C SER A 34 18.09 -5.42 -19.23
N GLN A 35 17.68 -6.51 -18.58
CA GLN A 35 16.53 -7.32 -18.98
C GLN A 35 15.39 -7.14 -17.98
N ILE A 36 14.17 -6.97 -18.48
CA ILE A 36 12.97 -6.91 -17.63
C ILE A 36 12.71 -8.32 -17.08
N PRO A 37 12.68 -8.53 -15.76
CA PRO A 37 12.38 -9.84 -15.18
C PRO A 37 11.00 -10.34 -15.59
N GLU A 38 10.86 -11.66 -15.72
CA GLU A 38 9.58 -12.28 -16.08
C GLU A 38 8.47 -11.89 -15.09
N GLY A 39 7.33 -11.45 -15.62
CA GLY A 39 6.17 -11.04 -14.81
C GLY A 39 6.27 -9.64 -14.20
N MET A 40 7.31 -8.87 -14.53
CA MET A 40 7.50 -7.49 -14.09
C MET A 40 7.42 -6.50 -15.27
N VAL A 41 7.28 -5.22 -14.95
CA VAL A 41 7.42 -4.09 -15.87
C VAL A 41 8.50 -3.14 -15.37
N TRP A 42 9.16 -2.46 -16.29
CA TRP A 42 9.97 -1.29 -15.98
C TRP A 42 9.06 -0.10 -15.69
N VAL A 43 9.16 0.44 -14.48
CA VAL A 43 8.55 1.72 -14.10
C VAL A 43 9.64 2.78 -14.24
N PRO A 44 9.57 3.67 -15.25
CA PRO A 44 10.60 4.70 -15.45
C PRO A 44 10.58 5.67 -14.26
N GLY A 45 11.76 6.13 -13.82
CA GLY A 45 11.83 7.14 -12.79
C GLY A 45 11.23 8.48 -13.22
N GLY A 46 10.88 9.31 -12.24
CA GLY A 46 10.36 10.64 -12.49
C GLY A 46 9.97 11.36 -11.20
N GLU A 47 9.36 12.53 -11.39
CA GLU A 47 8.88 13.35 -10.30
C GLU A 47 7.35 13.32 -10.24
N PHE A 48 6.78 13.33 -9.04
CA PHE A 48 5.34 13.42 -8.86
C PHE A 48 4.94 14.08 -7.54
N GLN A 49 3.68 14.53 -7.48
CA GLN A 49 3.06 14.96 -6.23
C GLN A 49 2.47 13.74 -5.53
N GLN A 50 3.11 13.30 -4.45
CA GLN A 50 2.60 12.23 -3.60
C GLN A 50 1.56 12.78 -2.63
N GLY A 51 0.44 12.07 -2.49
CA GLY A 51 -0.67 12.42 -1.62
C GLY A 51 -1.90 12.93 -2.36
N ALA A 52 -2.92 13.28 -1.56
CA ALA A 52 -4.24 13.57 -2.08
C ALA A 52 -4.30 14.87 -2.88
N VAL A 53 -4.98 14.81 -4.02
CA VAL A 53 -5.29 15.98 -4.84
C VAL A 53 -6.39 16.83 -4.21
N ALA A 54 -6.46 18.11 -4.58
CA ALA A 54 -7.37 19.06 -3.93
C ALA A 54 -8.86 18.74 -4.14
N GLN A 55 -9.21 18.14 -5.28
CA GLN A 55 -10.58 17.75 -5.61
C GLN A 55 -11.03 16.44 -4.94
N ASP A 56 -10.14 15.72 -4.26
CA ASP A 56 -10.48 14.49 -3.55
C ASP A 56 -11.19 14.82 -2.23
N THR A 57 -12.51 14.72 -2.25
CA THR A 57 -13.39 14.97 -1.11
C THR A 57 -13.36 13.87 -0.06
N HIS A 58 -12.90 12.67 -0.41
CA HIS A 58 -12.77 11.53 0.51
C HIS A 58 -11.40 11.47 1.19
N ALA A 59 -10.43 12.26 0.73
CA ALA A 59 -9.09 12.24 1.27
C ALA A 59 -9.01 12.66 2.74
N MET A 60 -8.48 11.74 3.54
CA MET A 60 -8.28 11.90 4.98
C MET A 60 -7.07 12.81 5.29
N ALA A 61 -6.99 13.30 6.54
CA ALA A 61 -5.96 14.26 6.94
C ALA A 61 -4.51 13.76 6.79
N HIS A 62 -4.27 12.48 7.07
CA HIS A 62 -2.98 11.81 6.92
C HIS A 62 -2.54 11.52 5.46
N GLU A 63 -3.42 11.76 4.48
CA GLU A 63 -3.11 11.72 3.04
C GLU A 63 -2.66 13.08 2.50
N LYS A 64 -2.65 14.11 3.38
CA LYS A 64 -2.37 15.51 3.06
C LYS A 64 -1.18 16.02 3.91
N PRO A 65 -0.47 17.07 3.46
CA PRO A 65 -0.59 17.72 2.15
C PRO A 65 0.05 16.88 1.02
N PRO A 66 -0.35 17.09 -0.25
CA PRO A 66 0.42 16.59 -1.37
C PRO A 66 1.82 17.21 -1.36
N HIS A 67 2.88 16.47 -1.68
CA HIS A 67 4.26 16.94 -1.62
C HIS A 67 5.11 16.37 -2.77
N GLN A 68 6.18 17.08 -3.13
CA GLN A 68 7.02 16.71 -4.27
C GLN A 68 7.96 15.54 -3.92
N VAL A 69 7.91 14.49 -4.73
CA VAL A 69 8.76 13.30 -4.60
C VAL A 69 9.42 12.98 -5.94
N ILE A 70 10.67 12.51 -5.87
CA ILE A 70 11.43 11.96 -6.99
C ILE A 70 11.58 10.45 -6.76
N ILE A 71 11.28 9.64 -7.77
CA ILE A 71 11.46 8.19 -7.76
C ILE A 71 12.42 7.82 -8.88
N ASP A 72 13.46 7.05 -8.57
CA ASP A 72 14.29 6.38 -9.58
C ASP A 72 13.53 5.21 -10.20
N GLY A 73 13.87 4.84 -11.43
CA GLY A 73 13.22 3.73 -12.11
C GLY A 73 13.56 2.38 -11.46
N PHE A 74 12.56 1.49 -11.47
CA PHE A 74 12.62 0.18 -10.83
C PHE A 74 11.73 -0.82 -11.58
N PHE A 75 11.86 -2.11 -11.27
CA PHE A 75 10.94 -3.13 -11.76
C PHE A 75 9.81 -3.36 -10.77
N MET A 76 8.57 -3.48 -11.25
CA MET A 76 7.41 -3.85 -10.43
C MET A 76 6.66 -5.04 -11.00
N ASP A 77 6.19 -5.94 -10.14
CA ASP A 77 5.29 -7.02 -10.52
C ASP A 77 4.04 -6.47 -11.23
N VAL A 78 3.69 -7.08 -12.36
CA VAL A 78 2.55 -6.66 -13.20
C VAL A 78 1.21 -6.71 -12.46
N HIS A 79 1.12 -7.53 -11.41
CA HIS A 79 -0.06 -7.71 -10.57
C HIS A 79 0.36 -8.22 -9.18
N PRO A 80 -0.56 -8.22 -8.19
CA PRO A 80 -0.30 -8.85 -6.89
C PRO A 80 0.13 -10.32 -7.02
N VAL A 81 0.93 -10.79 -6.06
CA VAL A 81 1.37 -12.18 -6.00
C VAL A 81 0.15 -13.11 -5.97
N THR A 82 0.16 -14.13 -6.83
CA THR A 82 -0.95 -15.07 -6.93
C THR A 82 -0.81 -16.25 -5.98
N ASN A 83 -1.92 -16.95 -5.72
CA ASN A 83 -1.91 -18.22 -4.99
C ASN A 83 -0.93 -19.23 -5.59
N LYS A 84 -0.83 -19.30 -6.93
CA LYS A 84 0.12 -20.18 -7.62
C LYS A 84 1.57 -19.83 -7.31
N ALA A 85 1.92 -18.54 -7.41
CA ALA A 85 3.29 -18.09 -7.17
C ALA A 85 3.68 -18.28 -5.70
N PHE A 86 2.79 -17.93 -4.77
CA PHE A 86 3.01 -18.16 -3.33
C PHE A 86 3.06 -19.66 -2.98
N GLY A 87 2.23 -20.48 -3.63
CA GLY A 87 2.27 -21.93 -3.48
C GLY A 87 3.60 -22.55 -3.91
N LYS A 88 4.21 -22.02 -4.98
CA LYS A 88 5.57 -22.41 -5.39
C LYS A 88 6.59 -22.08 -4.29
N PHE A 89 6.58 -20.85 -3.78
CA PHE A 89 7.44 -20.43 -2.65
C PHE A 89 7.31 -21.38 -1.45
N VAL A 90 6.08 -21.66 -1.02
CA VAL A 90 5.84 -22.56 0.12
C VAL A 90 6.33 -23.98 -0.18
N SER A 91 6.10 -24.49 -1.40
CA SER A 91 6.53 -25.84 -1.79
C SER A 91 8.05 -26.00 -1.82
N GLU A 92 8.80 -24.97 -2.20
CA GLU A 92 10.26 -25.01 -2.31
C GLU A 92 10.97 -24.75 -0.99
N THR A 93 10.33 -24.01 -0.07
CA THR A 93 10.97 -23.56 1.18
C THR A 93 10.43 -24.25 2.42
N GLY A 94 9.25 -24.87 2.34
CA GLY A 94 8.52 -25.37 3.51
C GLY A 94 8.00 -24.25 4.43
N TYR A 95 7.88 -23.02 3.93
CA TYR A 95 7.45 -21.87 4.73
C TYR A 95 6.05 -22.06 5.31
N VAL A 96 5.89 -21.72 6.58
CA VAL A 96 4.62 -21.73 7.32
C VAL A 96 4.26 -20.28 7.63
N THR A 97 3.10 -19.80 7.16
CA THR A 97 2.75 -18.38 7.33
C THR A 97 2.40 -18.04 8.77
N ILE A 98 2.44 -16.76 9.14
CA ILE A 98 2.04 -16.29 10.47
C ILE A 98 0.63 -16.79 10.84
N ALA A 99 -0.31 -16.78 9.89
CA ALA A 99 -1.67 -17.30 10.11
C ALA A 99 -1.74 -18.80 10.43
N GLU A 100 -0.71 -19.57 10.04
CA GLU A 100 -0.60 -21.01 10.31
C GLU A 100 0.16 -21.32 11.62
N ARG A 101 0.85 -20.34 12.23
CA ARG A 101 1.70 -20.52 13.42
C ARG A 101 0.92 -20.33 14.74
N GLU A 102 1.39 -20.99 15.80
CA GLU A 102 0.88 -20.76 17.15
C GLU A 102 1.08 -19.31 17.60
N ILE A 103 0.07 -18.76 18.29
CA ILE A 103 0.12 -17.38 18.78
C ILE A 103 0.89 -17.34 20.10
N ASN A 104 2.00 -16.60 20.09
CA ASN A 104 2.76 -16.33 21.31
C ASN A 104 2.16 -15.14 22.08
N TRP A 105 1.46 -15.42 23.17
CA TRP A 105 0.88 -14.38 24.04
C TRP A 105 1.92 -13.37 24.55
N GLU A 106 3.13 -13.84 24.90
CA GLU A 106 4.17 -12.98 25.46
C GLU A 106 4.68 -11.96 24.45
N GLU A 107 4.66 -12.30 23.16
CA GLU A 107 4.97 -11.38 22.07
C GLU A 107 3.79 -10.46 21.77
N MET A 108 2.59 -11.02 21.61
CA MET A 108 1.38 -10.27 21.27
C MET A 108 1.07 -9.18 22.31
N LYS A 109 1.19 -9.49 23.62
CA LYS A 109 0.89 -8.52 24.68
C LYS A 109 1.81 -7.30 24.68
N THR A 110 2.97 -7.35 24.03
CA THR A 110 3.87 -6.18 23.92
C THR A 110 3.31 -5.09 23.01
N GLN A 111 2.32 -5.42 22.18
CA GLN A 111 1.67 -4.52 21.24
C GLN A 111 0.26 -4.10 21.70
N LEU A 112 -0.15 -4.53 22.89
CA LEU A 112 -1.46 -4.22 23.47
C LEU A 112 -1.35 -3.19 24.59
N PRO A 113 -2.46 -2.49 24.92
CA PRO A 113 -2.49 -1.63 26.10
C PRO A 113 -2.06 -2.37 27.38
N PRO A 114 -1.43 -1.68 28.34
CA PRO A 114 -1.09 -2.27 29.63
C PRO A 114 -2.31 -2.89 30.32
N ASN A 115 -2.12 -4.06 30.93
CA ASN A 115 -3.15 -4.84 31.62
C ASN A 115 -4.25 -5.45 30.74
N THR A 116 -4.06 -5.54 29.41
CA THR A 116 -4.97 -6.33 28.57
C THR A 116 -4.97 -7.80 29.03
N PRO A 117 -6.14 -8.36 29.39
CA PRO A 117 -6.22 -9.75 29.86
C PRO A 117 -5.90 -10.71 28.73
N LYS A 118 -5.22 -11.82 29.06
CA LYS A 118 -4.97 -12.91 28.11
C LYS A 118 -6.31 -13.52 27.67
N PRO A 119 -6.59 -13.61 26.36
CA PRO A 119 -7.71 -14.39 25.83
C PRO A 119 -7.58 -15.87 26.21
N HIS A 120 -8.71 -16.58 26.35
CA HIS A 120 -8.66 -18.00 26.65
C HIS A 120 -7.94 -18.79 25.52
N ASP A 121 -7.21 -19.86 25.86
CA ASP A 121 -6.41 -20.62 24.87
C ASP A 121 -7.27 -21.28 23.79
N SER A 122 -8.58 -21.46 24.04
CA SER A 122 -9.52 -21.96 23.03
C SER A 122 -9.80 -20.97 21.89
N ILE A 123 -9.50 -19.68 22.07
CA ILE A 123 -9.66 -18.64 21.05
C ILE A 123 -8.31 -18.09 20.59
N LEU A 124 -7.26 -18.20 21.42
CA LEU A 124 -5.90 -17.82 21.08
C LEU A 124 -5.21 -18.92 20.23
N GLN A 125 -5.73 -19.13 19.02
CA GLN A 125 -5.28 -20.19 18.11
C GLN A 125 -4.94 -19.64 16.71
N PRO A 126 -4.09 -20.35 15.93
CA PRO A 126 -3.74 -19.97 14.56
C PRO A 126 -4.99 -19.69 13.73
N GLY A 127 -4.95 -18.62 12.96
CA GLY A 127 -6.09 -18.13 12.20
C GLY A 127 -5.81 -16.78 11.59
N SER A 128 -6.89 -16.17 11.10
CA SER A 128 -6.80 -14.89 10.40
C SER A 128 -8.13 -14.16 10.47
N LEU A 129 -8.11 -12.85 10.18
CA LEU A 129 -9.32 -12.05 10.10
C LEU A 129 -10.07 -12.34 8.80
N VAL A 130 -11.35 -12.66 8.95
CA VAL A 130 -12.31 -12.93 7.87
C VAL A 130 -13.51 -12.02 8.04
N PHE A 131 -13.98 -11.47 6.94
CA PHE A 131 -15.19 -10.68 6.83
C PHE A 131 -16.42 -11.58 6.89
N LYS A 132 -17.44 -11.09 7.58
CA LYS A 132 -18.78 -11.66 7.59
C LYS A 132 -19.79 -10.56 7.31
N LYS A 133 -20.69 -10.82 6.36
CA LYS A 133 -21.84 -9.96 6.15
C LYS A 133 -22.70 -9.92 7.41
N THR A 134 -23.22 -8.73 7.72
CA THR A 134 -24.26 -8.61 8.74
C THR A 134 -25.61 -8.95 8.14
N LYS A 135 -26.54 -9.46 8.96
CA LYS A 135 -27.89 -9.83 8.50
C LYS A 135 -28.80 -8.61 8.28
N SER A 136 -28.41 -7.47 8.81
CA SER A 136 -29.13 -6.21 8.78
C SER A 136 -28.15 -5.05 8.89
N SER A 137 -28.61 -3.85 8.57
CA SER A 137 -27.87 -2.60 8.75
C SER A 137 -27.28 -2.52 10.15
N VAL A 138 -26.04 -2.06 10.22
CA VAL A 138 -25.34 -1.83 11.49
C VAL A 138 -25.64 -0.43 12.02
N PRO A 139 -25.71 -0.23 13.35
CA PRO A 139 -25.95 1.09 13.95
C PRO A 139 -24.85 2.10 13.64
N ASN A 140 -23.63 1.64 13.32
CA ASN A 140 -22.51 2.49 12.95
C ASN A 140 -21.42 1.71 12.19
N LEU A 141 -20.53 2.45 11.55
CA LEU A 141 -19.39 1.93 10.78
C LEU A 141 -18.02 2.11 11.47
N TYR A 142 -17.97 2.55 12.73
CA TYR A 142 -16.69 2.69 13.47
C TYR A 142 -16.34 1.45 14.30
N ASP A 143 -17.33 0.62 14.63
CA ASP A 143 -17.11 -0.68 15.28
C ASP A 143 -17.01 -1.80 14.25
N TYR A 144 -15.79 -2.09 13.84
CA TYR A 144 -15.48 -3.09 12.83
C TYR A 144 -15.64 -4.54 13.31
N SER A 145 -15.78 -4.77 14.63
CA SER A 145 -16.03 -6.12 15.18
C SER A 145 -17.38 -6.71 14.74
N GLN A 146 -18.26 -5.85 14.23
CA GLN A 146 -19.56 -6.24 13.69
C GLN A 146 -19.46 -7.08 12.40
N TRP A 147 -18.41 -6.88 11.60
CA TRP A 147 -18.19 -7.60 10.33
C TRP A 147 -16.82 -8.26 10.21
N TRP A 148 -15.86 -8.00 11.11
CA TRP A 148 -14.62 -8.77 11.18
C TRP A 148 -14.67 -9.82 12.27
N GLU A 149 -14.18 -11.02 11.95
CA GLU A 149 -14.11 -12.16 12.85
C GLU A 149 -12.75 -12.82 12.77
N TRP A 150 -12.18 -13.14 13.93
CA TRP A 150 -11.05 -14.07 13.99
C TRP A 150 -11.54 -15.48 13.70
N ARG A 151 -11.09 -16.07 12.59
CA ARG A 151 -11.44 -17.43 12.22
C ARG A 151 -10.24 -18.36 12.40
N ILE A 152 -10.36 -19.25 13.37
CA ILE A 152 -9.36 -20.30 13.63
C ILE A 152 -9.19 -21.16 12.37
N GLY A 153 -7.94 -21.39 11.97
CA GLY A 153 -7.58 -22.15 10.78
C GLY A 153 -7.80 -21.44 9.44
N ALA A 154 -8.22 -20.17 9.42
CA ALA A 154 -8.19 -19.36 8.21
C ALA A 154 -6.75 -18.97 7.87
N ASN A 155 -6.34 -19.22 6.64
CA ASN A 155 -4.99 -18.94 6.13
C ASN A 155 -5.01 -18.87 4.59
N TRP A 156 -3.86 -18.71 3.97
CA TRP A 156 -3.75 -18.54 2.51
C TRP A 156 -4.29 -19.75 1.70
N LYS A 157 -4.23 -20.97 2.24
CA LYS A 157 -4.78 -22.20 1.59
C LYS A 157 -6.28 -22.37 1.85
N HIS A 158 -6.74 -21.88 3.00
CA HIS A 158 -8.12 -21.98 3.48
C HIS A 158 -8.67 -20.58 3.83
N PRO A 159 -8.91 -19.70 2.82
CA PRO A 159 -9.14 -18.28 3.11
C PRO A 159 -10.41 -17.98 3.92
N ASN A 160 -11.42 -18.85 3.84
CA ASN A 160 -12.65 -18.68 4.61
C ASN A 160 -12.71 -19.64 5.82
N GLY A 161 -11.56 -20.18 6.23
CA GLY A 161 -11.42 -21.14 7.32
C GLY A 161 -11.48 -22.60 6.87
N PRO A 162 -11.45 -23.54 7.85
CA PRO A 162 -11.46 -24.98 7.59
C PRO A 162 -12.57 -25.39 6.62
N GLY A 163 -12.22 -26.16 5.58
CA GLY A 163 -13.15 -26.62 4.55
C GLY A 163 -13.25 -25.71 3.31
N SER A 164 -12.72 -24.49 3.35
CA SER A 164 -12.50 -23.69 2.13
C SER A 164 -11.23 -24.12 1.40
N SER A 165 -11.06 -23.76 0.13
CA SER A 165 -9.82 -24.04 -0.62
C SER A 165 -9.52 -22.95 -1.66
N ILE A 166 -8.29 -22.98 -2.17
CA ILE A 166 -7.82 -22.20 -3.32
C ILE A 166 -7.78 -23.01 -4.63
N GLU A 167 -8.39 -24.20 -4.65
CA GLU A 167 -8.47 -25.03 -5.87
C GLU A 167 -9.25 -24.28 -6.96
N GLY A 168 -8.68 -24.16 -8.17
CA GLY A 168 -9.26 -23.37 -9.25
C GLY A 168 -9.12 -21.85 -9.06
N LYS A 169 -8.34 -21.40 -8.07
CA LYS A 169 -8.05 -19.99 -7.79
C LYS A 169 -6.56 -19.67 -7.87
N GLU A 170 -5.85 -20.36 -8.75
CA GLU A 170 -4.40 -20.26 -8.94
C GLU A 170 -3.97 -18.82 -9.29
N ASP A 171 -4.77 -18.13 -10.10
CA ASP A 171 -4.53 -16.77 -10.57
C ASP A 171 -5.27 -15.71 -9.72
N TYR A 172 -5.73 -16.04 -8.51
CA TYR A 172 -6.24 -15.06 -7.57
C TYR A 172 -5.11 -14.51 -6.70
N PRO A 173 -5.20 -13.27 -6.21
CA PRO A 173 -4.22 -12.74 -5.27
C PRO A 173 -4.17 -13.61 -4.02
N VAL A 174 -2.95 -13.90 -3.56
CA VAL A 174 -2.76 -14.54 -2.26
C VAL A 174 -3.13 -13.56 -1.14
N VAL A 175 -3.80 -14.04 -0.11
CA VAL A 175 -4.24 -13.26 1.06
C VAL A 175 -3.99 -14.03 2.36
N HIS A 176 -4.36 -13.45 3.50
CA HIS A 176 -3.93 -13.92 4.82
C HIS A 176 -2.41 -13.91 4.96
N ILE A 177 -1.78 -12.93 4.32
CA ILE A 177 -0.33 -12.73 4.33
C ILE A 177 -0.04 -11.61 5.32
N ALA A 178 0.65 -11.95 6.42
CA ALA A 178 1.22 -10.96 7.33
C ALA A 178 2.48 -10.33 6.71
N TYR A 179 3.00 -9.26 7.32
CA TYR A 179 4.13 -8.52 6.77
C TYR A 179 5.40 -9.39 6.65
N GLU A 180 5.65 -10.27 7.62
CA GLU A 180 6.77 -11.22 7.58
C GLU A 180 6.65 -12.21 6.40
N ASP A 181 5.44 -12.69 6.13
CA ASP A 181 5.16 -13.64 5.05
C ASP A 181 5.51 -13.03 3.68
N ALA A 182 5.12 -11.76 3.48
CA ALA A 182 5.42 -11.01 2.26
C ALA A 182 6.93 -10.79 2.10
N LEU A 183 7.64 -10.40 3.17
CA LEU A 183 9.09 -10.23 3.14
C LEU A 183 9.84 -11.54 2.86
N ALA A 184 9.40 -12.65 3.45
CA ALA A 184 9.99 -13.96 3.22
C ALA A 184 9.84 -14.40 1.76
N TYR A 185 8.65 -14.19 1.17
CA TYR A 185 8.43 -14.42 -0.25
C TYR A 185 9.33 -13.53 -1.12
N CYS A 186 9.34 -12.22 -0.86
CA CYS A 186 10.16 -11.27 -1.62
C CYS A 186 11.63 -11.69 -1.60
N LYS A 187 12.17 -12.04 -0.43
CA LYS A 187 13.55 -12.51 -0.30
C LYS A 187 13.83 -13.78 -1.11
N TRP A 188 12.94 -14.77 -1.05
CA TRP A 188 13.08 -16.00 -1.86
C TRP A 188 13.04 -15.69 -3.36
N ALA A 189 12.20 -14.75 -3.78
CA ALA A 189 12.07 -14.33 -5.18
C ALA A 189 13.19 -13.40 -5.66
N GLY A 190 14.14 -13.00 -4.79
CA GLY A 190 15.16 -12.00 -5.13
C GLY A 190 14.62 -10.58 -5.29
N LYS A 191 13.53 -10.26 -4.59
CA LYS A 191 12.77 -9.00 -4.67
C LYS A 191 12.67 -8.32 -3.30
N ARG A 192 11.99 -7.18 -3.25
CA ARG A 192 11.56 -6.49 -2.02
C ARG A 192 10.10 -6.02 -2.12
N LEU A 193 9.55 -5.53 -1.02
CA LEU A 193 8.29 -4.78 -1.07
C LEU A 193 8.54 -3.37 -1.62
N PRO A 194 7.57 -2.76 -2.32
CA PRO A 194 7.66 -1.37 -2.74
C PRO A 194 7.66 -0.44 -1.53
N THR A 195 8.30 0.71 -1.65
CA THR A 195 8.01 1.84 -0.75
C THR A 195 6.60 2.35 -1.00
N GLU A 196 6.03 3.08 -0.03
CA GLU A 196 4.73 3.74 -0.21
C GLU A 196 4.75 4.67 -1.45
N ALA A 197 5.87 5.38 -1.65
CA ALA A 197 6.02 6.32 -2.73
C ALA A 197 6.20 5.64 -4.10
N GLU A 198 6.98 4.54 -4.16
CA GLU A 198 7.07 3.72 -5.37
C GLU A 198 5.70 3.17 -5.76
N TRP A 199 4.94 2.65 -4.79
CA TRP A 199 3.61 2.11 -5.04
C TRP A 199 2.67 3.19 -5.59
N GLU A 200 2.62 4.37 -4.97
CA GLU A 200 1.73 5.45 -5.41
C GLU A 200 2.15 6.03 -6.77
N TYR A 201 3.45 6.20 -7.00
CA TYR A 201 3.99 6.62 -8.29
C TYR A 201 3.60 5.63 -9.39
N ALA A 202 3.82 4.35 -9.15
CA ALA A 202 3.46 3.27 -10.05
C ALA A 202 1.95 3.21 -10.30
N ALA A 203 1.13 3.43 -9.27
CA ALA A 203 -0.33 3.44 -9.35
C ALA A 203 -0.85 4.56 -10.26
N ARG A 204 -0.25 5.77 -10.19
CA ARG A 204 -0.61 6.89 -11.08
C ARG A 204 -0.41 6.53 -12.54
N GLY A 205 0.66 5.82 -12.90
CA GLY A 205 0.83 5.32 -14.28
C GLY A 205 0.68 6.41 -15.35
N ASN A 206 1.30 7.58 -15.12
CA ASN A 206 1.20 8.78 -15.98
C ASN A 206 -0.20 9.42 -16.12
N SER A 207 -1.15 9.13 -15.23
CA SER A 207 -2.48 9.75 -15.24
C SER A 207 -2.51 11.22 -14.76
N GLY A 208 -1.41 11.71 -14.18
CA GLY A 208 -1.29 13.07 -13.67
C GLY A 208 -1.94 13.28 -12.30
N ASN A 209 -2.49 14.48 -12.09
CA ASN A 209 -3.10 14.90 -10.82
C ASN A 209 -4.59 14.54 -10.75
N VAL A 210 -4.85 13.24 -10.68
CA VAL A 210 -6.19 12.64 -10.62
C VAL A 210 -6.37 11.78 -9.36
N ILE A 211 -7.63 11.46 -9.03
CA ILE A 211 -8.03 10.67 -7.87
C ILE A 211 -7.78 9.16 -8.11
N TYR A 212 -8.14 8.67 -9.30
CA TYR A 212 -7.97 7.28 -9.72
C TYR A 212 -7.04 7.18 -10.93
N PHE A 213 -6.47 6.00 -11.20
CA PHE A 213 -5.55 5.86 -12.34
C PHE A 213 -6.25 6.02 -13.69
N TRP A 214 -7.58 5.93 -13.72
CA TRP A 214 -8.43 6.17 -14.89
C TRP A 214 -8.98 7.60 -14.98
N GLY A 215 -8.70 8.46 -14.01
CA GLY A 215 -9.23 9.83 -13.94
C GLY A 215 -10.03 10.09 -12.66
N ASP A 216 -11.00 11.01 -12.74
CA ASP A 216 -11.78 11.47 -11.59
C ASP A 216 -13.26 10.99 -11.62
N ASP A 217 -13.65 10.22 -12.64
CA ASP A 217 -15.04 9.74 -12.79
C ASP A 217 -15.30 8.49 -11.94
N THR A 218 -16.09 8.66 -10.87
CA THR A 218 -16.51 7.58 -9.98
C THR A 218 -17.52 6.64 -10.61
N ASN A 219 -18.25 7.05 -11.67
CA ASN A 219 -19.23 6.18 -12.33
C ASN A 219 -18.56 5.01 -13.06
N GLN A 220 -17.25 5.11 -13.32
CA GLN A 220 -16.45 4.06 -13.94
C GLN A 220 -15.90 3.05 -12.93
N LEU A 221 -16.10 3.22 -11.62
CA LEU A 221 -15.46 2.41 -10.58
C LEU A 221 -15.55 0.89 -10.86
N LYS A 222 -16.78 0.40 -11.09
CA LYS A 222 -17.06 -1.03 -11.36
C LYS A 222 -16.38 -1.59 -12.62
N ASP A 223 -15.94 -0.72 -13.54
CA ASP A 223 -15.27 -1.12 -14.79
C ASP A 223 -13.75 -1.18 -14.61
N PHE A 224 -13.21 -0.61 -13.52
CA PHE A 224 -11.77 -0.44 -13.28
C PHE A 224 -11.24 -1.07 -12.00
N ALA A 225 -12.10 -1.38 -11.02
CA ALA A 225 -11.69 -1.96 -9.76
C ALA A 225 -12.71 -2.99 -9.26
N ASN A 226 -12.22 -3.94 -8.48
CA ASN A 226 -13.05 -4.84 -7.68
C ASN A 226 -13.29 -4.20 -6.29
N THR A 227 -14.51 -3.80 -6.00
CA THR A 227 -14.90 -3.03 -4.81
C THR A 227 -16.26 -3.51 -4.27
N TRP A 228 -16.80 -2.80 -3.28
CA TRP A 228 -18.11 -3.09 -2.73
C TRP A 228 -19.13 -2.03 -3.16
N GLU A 229 -20.12 -2.44 -3.95
CA GLU A 229 -21.30 -1.63 -4.26
C GLU A 229 -22.56 -2.18 -3.59
N GLY A 230 -23.35 -1.31 -2.96
CA GLY A 230 -24.53 -1.70 -2.19
C GLY A 230 -24.46 -1.17 -0.76
N GLU A 231 -25.18 -1.82 0.15
CA GLU A 231 -25.18 -1.45 1.56
C GLU A 231 -24.08 -2.23 2.31
N PHE A 232 -22.91 -1.63 2.51
CA PHE A 232 -21.88 -2.23 3.36
C PHE A 232 -22.32 -2.23 4.84
N PRO A 233 -22.12 -3.32 5.62
CA PRO A 233 -21.57 -4.64 5.27
C PRO A 233 -22.67 -5.70 5.05
N VAL A 234 -23.86 -5.30 4.63
CA VAL A 234 -25.07 -6.15 4.51
C VAL A 234 -25.13 -6.83 3.15
N GLU A 235 -25.09 -6.04 2.09
CA GLU A 235 -25.35 -6.47 0.71
C GLU A 235 -24.29 -5.90 -0.24
N ASN A 236 -23.66 -6.81 -0.99
CA ASN A 236 -22.84 -6.48 -2.16
C ASN A 236 -23.67 -6.83 -3.41
N THR A 237 -23.91 -5.84 -4.25
CA THR A 237 -24.65 -5.96 -5.50
C THR A 237 -23.82 -6.59 -6.62
N MET A 238 -22.50 -6.74 -6.42
CA MET A 238 -21.54 -7.26 -7.39
C MET A 238 -21.60 -6.50 -8.71
N ALA A 239 -21.62 -5.16 -8.66
CA ALA A 239 -21.73 -4.33 -9.85
C ALA A 239 -20.52 -4.51 -10.78
N ASP A 240 -19.37 -4.87 -10.22
CA ASP A 240 -18.12 -5.23 -10.89
C ASP A 240 -18.03 -6.73 -11.30
N GLY A 241 -19.02 -7.55 -10.92
CA GLY A 241 -19.09 -8.98 -11.18
C GLY A 241 -18.51 -9.90 -10.10
N TYR A 242 -18.04 -9.37 -8.97
CA TYR A 242 -17.36 -10.14 -7.92
C TYR A 242 -17.94 -9.87 -6.52
N GLU A 243 -18.30 -10.95 -5.83
CA GLU A 243 -18.71 -10.87 -4.41
C GLU A 243 -17.52 -10.67 -3.47
N LEU A 244 -16.38 -11.30 -3.81
CA LEU A 244 -15.15 -11.28 -3.03
C LEU A 244 -13.99 -10.89 -3.96
N ARG A 245 -12.86 -11.59 -3.89
CA ARG A 245 -11.71 -11.39 -4.77
C ARG A 245 -12.04 -11.73 -6.23
N ALA A 246 -11.33 -11.07 -7.12
CA ALA A 246 -11.28 -11.33 -8.56
C ALA A 246 -9.89 -11.91 -8.93
N PRO A 247 -9.78 -12.66 -10.05
CA PRO A 247 -8.49 -13.04 -10.60
C PRO A 247 -7.59 -11.81 -10.82
N VAL A 248 -6.28 -12.00 -10.73
CA VAL A 248 -5.34 -10.98 -11.17
C VAL A 248 -5.53 -10.72 -12.67
N LYS A 249 -5.29 -9.48 -13.10
CA LYS A 249 -5.49 -9.02 -14.49
C LYS A 249 -6.95 -9.02 -14.98
N GLN A 250 -7.92 -9.06 -14.07
CA GLN A 250 -9.33 -8.97 -14.43
C GLN A 250 -9.74 -7.59 -14.96
N PHE A 251 -9.28 -6.52 -14.31
CA PHE A 251 -9.62 -5.13 -14.66
C PHE A 251 -8.53 -4.50 -15.54
N PRO A 252 -8.76 -3.34 -16.19
CA PRO A 252 -7.76 -2.69 -17.03
C PRO A 252 -6.44 -2.39 -16.30
N LYS A 253 -5.35 -2.41 -17.06
CA LYS A 253 -4.04 -1.95 -16.60
C LYS A 253 -3.92 -0.43 -16.69
N ASN A 254 -3.10 0.17 -15.84
CA ASN A 254 -2.79 1.60 -15.91
C ASN A 254 -1.73 1.91 -17.01
N GLY A 255 -1.28 3.16 -17.11
CA GLY A 255 -0.33 3.58 -18.14
C GLY A 255 1.07 2.99 -18.04
N PHE A 256 1.47 2.40 -16.91
CA PHE A 256 2.71 1.60 -16.78
C PHE A 256 2.50 0.11 -17.03
N GLY A 257 1.27 -0.31 -17.35
CA GLY A 257 0.94 -1.70 -17.61
C GLY A 257 0.69 -2.54 -16.36
N LEU A 258 0.45 -1.91 -15.22
CA LEU A 258 0.17 -2.57 -13.94
C LEU A 258 -1.32 -2.82 -13.78
N TYR A 259 -1.68 -4.01 -13.32
CA TYR A 259 -3.04 -4.43 -13.02
C TYR A 259 -3.34 -4.34 -11.53
N GLY A 260 -4.62 -4.12 -11.18
CA GLY A 260 -5.08 -4.17 -9.79
C GLY A 260 -4.46 -3.09 -8.90
N MET A 261 -4.19 -1.90 -9.43
CA MET A 261 -3.71 -0.75 -8.63
C MET A 261 -4.84 -0.08 -7.81
N ALA A 262 -6.08 -0.56 -7.94
CA ALA A 262 -7.24 -0.10 -7.19
C ALA A 262 -8.16 -1.30 -6.91
N GLY A 263 -8.57 -1.47 -5.66
CA GLY A 263 -9.45 -2.55 -5.21
C GLY A 263 -8.80 -3.93 -5.26
N ASN A 264 -9.65 -4.96 -5.30
CA ASN A 264 -9.32 -6.37 -5.17
C ASN A 264 -8.69 -6.72 -3.81
N VAL A 265 -7.41 -6.42 -3.58
CA VAL A 265 -6.77 -6.64 -2.28
C VAL A 265 -5.91 -5.44 -1.93
N TRP A 266 -5.88 -5.11 -0.63
CA TRP A 266 -4.85 -4.25 -0.10
C TRP A 266 -3.48 -4.82 -0.37
N GLU A 267 -2.48 -3.96 -0.48
CA GLU A 267 -1.10 -4.36 -0.74
C GLU A 267 -0.15 -3.80 0.29
N TRP A 268 0.68 -4.69 0.85
CA TRP A 268 1.79 -4.29 1.72
C TRP A 268 2.82 -3.42 1.00
N THR A 269 3.31 -2.41 1.72
CA THR A 269 4.50 -1.61 1.35
C THR A 269 5.54 -1.69 2.48
N SER A 270 6.78 -1.28 2.22
CA SER A 270 7.87 -1.36 3.19
C SER A 270 7.79 -0.36 4.35
N ASP A 271 6.98 0.68 4.21
CA ASP A 271 7.06 1.89 5.04
C ASP A 271 6.37 1.69 6.39
N TRP A 272 7.01 2.22 7.45
CA TRP A 272 6.30 2.39 8.72
C TRP A 272 5.19 3.42 8.57
N TYR A 273 4.04 3.16 9.19
CA TYR A 273 2.93 4.11 9.11
C TYR A 273 3.11 5.27 10.10
N SER A 274 2.94 6.49 9.61
CA SER A 274 2.87 7.69 10.44
C SER A 274 1.88 8.68 9.86
N THR A 275 0.99 9.18 10.71
CA THR A 275 0.04 10.26 10.36
C THR A 275 0.71 11.62 10.18
N LYS A 276 2.00 11.75 10.54
CA LYS A 276 2.78 12.99 10.40
C LYS A 276 3.67 13.02 9.15
N TYR A 277 3.93 11.87 8.55
CA TYR A 277 5.02 11.72 7.58
C TYR A 277 4.88 12.62 6.34
N TYR A 278 3.68 12.72 5.76
CA TYR A 278 3.47 13.60 4.60
C TYR A 278 3.69 15.08 4.93
N LYS A 279 3.35 15.51 6.16
CA LYS A 279 3.65 16.88 6.62
C LYS A 279 5.14 17.09 6.87
N GLU A 280 5.86 16.07 7.34
CA GLU A 280 7.32 16.11 7.48
C GLU A 280 7.99 16.25 6.12
N LEU A 281 7.62 15.43 5.13
CA LEU A 281 8.14 15.52 3.77
C LEU A 281 7.82 16.88 3.13
N TRP A 282 6.59 17.37 3.25
CA TRP A 282 6.22 18.70 2.77
C TRP A 282 7.13 19.82 3.32
N ASN A 283 7.45 19.77 4.62
CA ASN A 283 8.32 20.78 5.23
C ASN A 283 9.78 20.65 4.80
N ASN A 284 10.22 19.45 4.41
CA ASN A 284 11.58 19.18 3.93
C ASN A 284 11.76 19.53 2.44
N GLY A 285 10.66 19.75 1.70
CA GLY A 285 10.68 20.00 0.27
C GLY A 285 10.80 18.69 -0.54
N THR A 286 11.37 18.80 -1.74
CA THR A 286 11.49 17.66 -2.65
C THR A 286 12.36 16.56 -2.04
N THR A 287 11.80 15.35 -1.95
CA THR A 287 12.50 14.16 -1.41
C THR A 287 12.68 13.12 -2.50
N LYS A 288 13.89 12.56 -2.61
CA LYS A 288 14.21 11.48 -3.55
C LYS A 288 14.15 10.12 -2.86
N ASN A 289 13.45 9.15 -3.46
CA ASN A 289 13.25 7.79 -2.99
C ASN A 289 12.93 7.67 -1.48
N PRO A 290 11.86 8.32 -0.98
CA PRO A 290 11.50 8.23 0.43
C PRO A 290 11.19 6.78 0.84
N GLU A 291 11.74 6.35 1.98
CA GLU A 291 11.62 4.98 2.53
C GLU A 291 10.70 4.91 3.76
N GLY A 292 9.91 5.96 3.99
CA GLY A 292 9.05 6.07 5.16
C GLY A 292 9.73 6.68 6.39
N PRO A 293 8.97 6.88 7.48
CA PRO A 293 9.48 7.37 8.75
C PRO A 293 10.32 6.28 9.45
N LYS A 294 11.27 6.69 10.29
CA LYS A 294 12.09 5.75 11.08
C LYS A 294 11.32 5.04 12.19
N ALA A 295 10.13 5.52 12.55
CA ALA A 295 9.26 4.92 13.56
C ALA A 295 7.77 5.12 13.22
N THR A 296 6.93 4.22 13.75
CA THR A 296 5.46 4.32 13.64
C THR A 296 4.93 5.51 14.45
N TYR A 297 3.85 6.14 13.97
CA TYR A 297 3.08 7.11 14.74
C TYR A 297 1.59 7.11 14.33
N ASN A 298 0.77 6.48 15.15
CA ASN A 298 -0.69 6.48 15.01
C ASN A 298 -1.38 6.88 16.32
N PRO A 299 -2.01 8.06 16.41
CA PRO A 299 -2.63 8.51 17.65
C PRO A 299 -3.83 7.65 18.08
N THR A 300 -4.48 6.93 17.16
CA THR A 300 -5.60 6.04 17.49
C THR A 300 -5.14 4.63 17.88
N ASN A 301 -3.89 4.28 17.59
CA ASN A 301 -3.26 3.01 17.96
C ASN A 301 -1.81 3.22 18.44
N PRO A 302 -1.59 3.85 19.61
CA PRO A 302 -0.25 4.27 20.05
C PRO A 302 0.71 3.12 20.38
N TYR A 303 0.19 1.89 20.55
CA TYR A 303 0.99 0.70 20.84
C TYR A 303 1.26 -0.14 19.58
N GLY A 304 0.51 0.10 18.50
CA GLY A 304 0.60 -0.65 17.26
C GLY A 304 1.88 -0.36 16.47
N LYS A 305 2.55 -1.43 16.05
CA LYS A 305 3.62 -1.38 15.03
C LYS A 305 3.00 -1.65 13.67
N GLU A 306 2.70 -0.59 12.95
CA GLU A 306 1.91 -0.67 11.73
C GLU A 306 2.73 -0.32 10.50
N LYS A 307 2.52 -1.09 9.43
CA LYS A 307 3.06 -0.82 8.11
C LYS A 307 1.97 -0.24 7.21
N VAL A 308 2.39 0.56 6.23
CA VAL A 308 1.48 1.16 5.26
C VAL A 308 0.94 0.07 4.31
N ILE A 309 -0.37 0.11 4.07
CA ILE A 309 -1.04 -0.64 3.00
C ILE A 309 -1.71 0.33 2.03
N LYS A 310 -1.72 -0.03 0.75
CA LYS A 310 -2.24 0.80 -0.36
C LYS A 310 -3.24 0.03 -1.23
N GLY A 311 -4.05 0.77 -2.00
CA GLY A 311 -4.89 0.24 -3.07
C GLY A 311 -6.34 -0.07 -2.73
N GLY A 312 -6.69 -0.27 -1.46
CA GLY A 312 -8.04 -0.71 -1.10
C GLY A 312 -8.28 -2.18 -1.45
N SER A 313 -9.48 -2.68 -1.19
CA SER A 313 -9.83 -4.08 -1.46
C SER A 313 -11.25 -4.23 -2.00
N PHE A 314 -11.67 -5.47 -2.29
CA PHE A 314 -13.04 -5.82 -2.63
C PHE A 314 -14.08 -5.46 -1.54
N LEU A 315 -13.64 -5.09 -0.33
CA LEU A 315 -14.53 -4.63 0.76
C LEU A 315 -14.62 -3.09 0.84
N CYS A 316 -13.84 -2.36 0.05
CA CYS A 316 -13.89 -0.91 0.03
C CYS A 316 -15.17 -0.42 -0.66
N SER A 317 -15.91 0.46 0.02
CA SER A 317 -17.12 1.12 -0.49
C SER A 317 -17.03 2.62 -0.26
N GLU A 318 -17.72 3.41 -1.08
CA GLU A 318 -17.77 4.86 -0.93
C GLU A 318 -18.28 5.30 0.46
N SER A 319 -19.24 4.55 1.03
CA SER A 319 -19.92 4.88 2.29
C SER A 319 -19.08 4.59 3.54
N TYR A 320 -18.10 3.69 3.46
CA TYR A 320 -17.29 3.27 4.60
C TYR A 320 -15.81 3.59 4.41
N CYS A 321 -15.23 3.13 3.30
CA CYS A 321 -13.80 3.13 3.06
C CYS A 321 -13.52 3.26 1.55
N ALA A 322 -13.47 4.49 1.04
CA ALA A 322 -13.17 4.79 -0.35
C ALA A 322 -11.66 4.71 -0.64
N SER A 323 -10.99 3.62 -0.24
CA SER A 323 -9.53 3.51 -0.32
C SER A 323 -8.98 2.94 -1.62
N TYR A 324 -9.84 2.73 -2.62
CA TYR A 324 -9.46 2.45 -4.02
C TYR A 324 -8.91 3.69 -4.75
N ARG A 325 -8.85 4.85 -4.09
CA ARG A 325 -8.18 6.09 -4.56
C ARG A 325 -6.67 5.91 -4.48
N ILE A 326 -5.93 6.46 -5.45
CA ILE A 326 -4.46 6.30 -5.54
C ILE A 326 -3.75 6.81 -4.26
N SER A 327 -4.16 7.97 -3.75
CA SER A 327 -3.53 8.60 -2.58
C SER A 327 -3.94 7.97 -1.26
N ALA A 328 -5.00 7.15 -1.24
CA ALA A 328 -5.47 6.53 -0.01
C ALA A 328 -4.36 5.68 0.59
N ARG A 329 -4.24 5.74 1.91
CA ARG A 329 -3.26 4.99 2.68
C ARG A 329 -3.89 4.58 3.99
N MET A 330 -3.74 3.31 4.33
CA MET A 330 -4.16 2.78 5.62
C MET A 330 -2.98 2.07 6.27
N ALA A 331 -3.20 1.60 7.48
CA ALA A 331 -2.18 0.91 8.25
C ALA A 331 -2.75 -0.36 8.83
N THR A 332 -1.91 -1.37 9.01
CA THR A 332 -2.26 -2.54 9.80
C THR A 332 -1.01 -3.11 10.47
N SER A 333 -1.21 -3.85 11.56
CA SER A 333 -0.10 -4.38 12.35
C SER A 333 0.66 -5.44 11.56
N THR A 334 1.97 -5.54 11.81
CA THR A 334 2.84 -6.44 11.04
C THR A 334 2.50 -7.92 11.18
N ASP A 335 1.81 -8.29 12.26
CA ASP A 335 1.36 -9.64 12.60
C ASP A 335 -0.09 -9.92 12.20
N SER A 336 -0.84 -8.93 11.70
CA SER A 336 -2.19 -9.12 11.22
C SER A 336 -2.19 -9.71 9.81
N SER A 337 -2.89 -10.83 9.65
CA SER A 337 -3.29 -11.37 8.35
C SER A 337 -4.80 -11.19 8.17
N GLN A 338 -5.24 -10.91 6.94
CA GLN A 338 -6.64 -10.58 6.62
C GLN A 338 -7.01 -11.12 5.24
N GLU A 339 -8.28 -11.48 5.01
CA GLU A 339 -8.72 -12.09 3.73
C GLU A 339 -8.69 -11.15 2.51
N HIS A 340 -8.44 -9.87 2.76
CA HIS A 340 -8.44 -8.81 1.76
C HIS A 340 -7.09 -8.09 1.64
N LEU A 341 -6.02 -8.68 2.18
CA LEU A 341 -4.67 -8.12 2.19
C LEU A 341 -3.67 -9.11 1.60
N GLY A 342 -3.03 -8.70 0.50
CA GLY A 342 -1.94 -9.37 -0.17
C GLY A 342 -0.76 -8.41 -0.38
N PHE A 343 -0.02 -8.59 -1.48
CA PHE A 343 1.12 -7.73 -1.82
C PHE A 343 1.56 -7.93 -3.28
N ARG A 344 2.35 -7.00 -3.79
CA ARG A 344 3.16 -7.15 -5.00
C ARG A 344 4.61 -6.81 -4.68
N ALA A 345 5.56 -7.32 -5.46
CA ALA A 345 6.97 -7.08 -5.21
C ALA A 345 7.60 -6.15 -6.25
N VAL A 346 8.74 -5.58 -5.89
CA VAL A 346 9.60 -4.76 -6.75
C VAL A 346 11.03 -5.26 -6.71
N MET A 347 11.83 -4.83 -7.69
CA MET A 347 13.25 -5.14 -7.80
C MET A 347 13.98 -3.91 -8.34
N ASP A 348 15.12 -3.60 -7.75
CA ASP A 348 16.02 -2.57 -8.27
C ASP A 348 16.83 -3.13 -9.45
N ILE A 349 17.41 -2.25 -10.26
CA ILE A 349 18.41 -2.69 -11.23
C ILE A 349 19.64 -3.18 -10.46
N PRO A 350 20.16 -4.39 -10.75
CA PRO A 350 21.40 -4.84 -10.16
C PRO A 350 22.53 -3.85 -10.47
N ASP A 351 23.37 -3.56 -9.49
CA ASP A 351 24.58 -2.77 -9.74
C ASP A 351 25.38 -3.43 -10.89
N PRO A 352 25.88 -2.66 -11.87
CA PRO A 352 26.76 -3.21 -12.89
C PRO A 352 28.04 -3.73 -12.21
N ASP A 353 28.31 -5.03 -12.39
CA ASP A 353 29.52 -5.73 -11.90
C ASP A 353 30.84 -5.07 -12.36
#